data_AF-T1A4Y0-F1
#
_entry.id   AF-T1A4Y0-F1
#
_cell.length_a   1.000
_cell.length_b   1.000
_cell.length_c   1.000
_cell.angle_alpha   90.00
_cell.angle_beta   90.00
_cell.angle_gamma   90.00
#
_symmetry.space_group_name_H-M   'P 1'
#
loop_
_entity.id
_entity.type
_entity.pdbx_description
1 polymer ?
#
loop_
_entity_poly.entity_id
_entity_poly.type
_entity_poly.pdbx_seq_one_letter_code
_entity_poly.pdbx_strand_id
1 'polypeptide(L)'
;MSPLGTAFIYVTASPRIIMAAGEMGNAPKQVTRLSGQGVPWIGLIVTYCVGVVFFFPFPSWQKLVSAVSLITVLSYSVGPIILMRLRRALPDATRPFRLRAANVLAPIAFIASNWMIYWTGYSVARWMFGAVFVYIVAYLSWYFAVRRRPLRDLGLRQAWWTVPYFAGMWLISYLGPTGAMGGCGALGFFTGMWIIVGFSLVVLWCAVRSGQSRQAAQQCADRIKTLGSSGVDARIESGD
;
A
#
# COMPACT_ATOMS: atom_id res chain seq x y z
N MET A 1 17.80 24.75 0.12
CA MET A 1 16.84 24.64 -1.01
C MET A 1 16.36 23.21 -1.30
N SER A 2 17.10 22.14 -0.97
CA SER A 2 16.68 20.74 -1.22
C SER A 2 15.38 20.27 -0.48
N PRO A 3 15.15 20.59 0.82
CA PRO A 3 13.93 20.14 1.52
C PRO A 3 12.63 20.76 1.01
N LEU A 4 12.68 22.04 0.62
CA LEU A 4 11.54 22.79 0.09
C LEU A 4 11.07 22.25 -1.26
N GLY A 5 12.00 21.92 -2.17
CA GLY A 5 11.66 21.30 -3.45
C GLY A 5 10.96 19.94 -3.27
N THR A 6 11.46 19.13 -2.33
CA THR A 6 10.84 17.84 -2.00
C THR A 6 9.42 18.03 -1.44
N ALA A 7 9.23 18.97 -0.51
CA ALA A 7 7.92 19.29 0.04
C ALA A 7 6.93 19.74 -1.05
N PHE A 8 7.37 20.57 -1.99
CA PHE A 8 6.56 21.01 -3.12
C PHE A 8 6.09 19.86 -4.03
N ILE A 9 6.97 18.89 -4.29
CA ILE A 9 6.60 17.67 -5.04
C ILE A 9 5.53 16.88 -4.30
N TYR A 10 5.66 16.67 -2.98
CA TYR A 10 4.65 15.93 -2.21
C TYR A 10 3.30 16.66 -2.13
N VAL A 11 3.31 17.99 -2.01
CA VAL A 11 2.09 18.81 -1.97
C VAL A 11 1.32 18.75 -3.29
N THR A 12 2.02 18.58 -4.42
CA THR A 12 1.38 18.48 -5.74
C THR A 12 0.98 17.05 -6.11
N ALA A 13 1.75 16.05 -5.67
CA ALA A 13 1.51 14.63 -5.98
C ALA A 13 0.44 13.98 -5.09
N SER A 14 0.45 14.25 -3.78
CA SER A 14 -0.45 13.57 -2.83
C SER A 14 -1.94 13.83 -3.12
N PRO A 15 -2.37 15.06 -3.43
CA PRO A 15 -3.76 15.33 -3.81
C PRO A 15 -4.20 14.58 -5.07
N ARG A 16 -3.28 14.34 -6.02
CA ARG A 16 -3.56 13.57 -7.24
C ARG A 16 -3.73 12.08 -6.96
N ILE A 17 -2.98 11.53 -5.99
CA ILE A 17 -3.19 10.15 -5.53
C ILE A 17 -4.58 10.00 -4.89
N ILE A 18 -4.99 10.98 -4.07
CA ILE A 18 -6.34 10.99 -3.48
C ILE A 18 -7.41 11.11 -4.57
N MET A 19 -7.22 12.00 -5.55
CA MET A 19 -8.09 12.16 -6.71
C MET A 19 -8.26 10.84 -7.48
N ALA A 20 -7.15 10.16 -7.81
CA ALA A 20 -7.17 8.87 -8.49
C ALA A 20 -7.89 7.80 -7.64
N ALA A 21 -7.71 7.81 -6.31
CA ALA A 21 -8.49 6.94 -5.43
C ALA A 21 -10.01 7.24 -5.52
N GLY A 22 -10.40 8.51 -5.68
CA GLY A 22 -11.78 8.92 -5.94
C GLY A 22 -12.32 8.43 -7.29
N GLU A 23 -11.52 8.51 -8.34
CA GLU A 23 -11.88 8.03 -9.70
C GLU A 23 -12.08 6.51 -9.73
N MET A 24 -11.26 5.76 -9.00
CA MET A 24 -11.43 4.31 -8.80
C MET A 24 -12.62 3.97 -7.87
N GLY A 25 -13.28 4.97 -7.30
CA GLY A 25 -14.36 4.81 -6.33
C GLY A 25 -13.91 4.30 -4.96
N ASN A 26 -12.62 4.38 -4.66
CA ASN A 26 -12.00 4.08 -3.37
C ASN A 26 -11.89 5.30 -2.45
N ALA A 27 -12.40 6.47 -2.86
CA ALA A 27 -12.53 7.66 -2.02
C ALA A 27 -13.81 8.43 -2.40
N PRO A 28 -14.27 9.42 -1.59
CA PRO A 28 -15.45 10.22 -1.90
C PRO A 28 -15.32 10.91 -3.26
N LYS A 29 -16.36 10.90 -4.10
CA LYS A 29 -16.34 11.53 -5.44
C LYS A 29 -15.99 13.02 -5.39
N GLN A 30 -16.20 13.68 -4.26
CA GLN A 30 -15.82 15.08 -4.06
C GLN A 30 -14.33 15.31 -4.29
N VAL A 31 -13.46 14.34 -3.97
CA VAL A 31 -12.00 14.50 -4.14
C VAL A 31 -11.55 14.53 -5.60
N THR A 32 -12.43 14.18 -6.55
CA THR A 32 -12.14 14.25 -7.99
C THR A 32 -12.38 15.64 -8.58
N ARG A 33 -12.89 16.60 -7.79
CA ARG A 33 -13.14 17.97 -8.26
C ARG A 33 -11.84 18.73 -8.46
N LEU A 34 -11.70 19.32 -9.64
CA LEU A 34 -10.58 20.17 -10.02
C LEU A 34 -10.94 21.65 -9.89
N SER A 35 -9.96 22.48 -9.54
CA SER A 35 -10.02 23.94 -9.70
C SER A 35 -9.89 24.34 -11.18
N GLY A 36 -10.17 25.60 -11.52
CA GLY A 36 -9.99 26.14 -12.88
C GLY A 36 -8.57 25.98 -13.45
N GLN A 37 -7.57 25.82 -12.57
CA GLN A 37 -6.16 25.57 -12.92
C GLN A 37 -5.79 24.08 -12.95
N GLY A 38 -6.76 23.15 -12.87
CA GLY A 38 -6.50 21.70 -12.91
C GLY A 38 -5.94 21.10 -11.62
N VAL A 39 -6.07 21.79 -10.48
CA VAL A 39 -5.59 21.32 -9.17
C VAL A 39 -6.72 20.65 -8.38
N PRO A 40 -6.56 19.42 -7.87
CA PRO A 40 -7.55 18.77 -7.01
C PRO A 40 -7.53 19.38 -5.59
N TRP A 41 -8.23 20.50 -5.42
CA TRP A 41 -8.20 21.33 -4.20
C TRP A 41 -8.74 20.62 -2.96
N ILE A 42 -9.76 19.76 -3.11
CA ILE A 42 -10.29 18.96 -1.99
C ILE A 42 -9.23 17.96 -1.52
N GLY A 43 -8.52 17.31 -2.46
CA GLY A 43 -7.40 16.43 -2.14
C GLY A 43 -6.27 17.18 -1.43
N LEU A 44 -6.03 18.45 -1.79
CA LEU A 44 -5.04 19.32 -1.14
C LEU A 44 -5.43 19.61 0.32
N ILE A 45 -6.67 19.99 0.58
CA ILE A 45 -7.18 20.20 1.95
C ILE A 45 -7.08 18.92 2.78
N VAL A 46 -7.50 17.78 2.22
CA VAL A 46 -7.38 16.49 2.91
C VAL A 46 -5.93 16.17 3.25
N THR A 47 -5.01 16.34 2.30
CA THR A 47 -3.57 16.13 2.53
C THR A 47 -3.04 17.04 3.63
N TYR A 48 -3.43 18.31 3.63
CA TYR A 48 -3.06 19.28 4.67
C TYR A 48 -3.57 18.86 6.05
N CYS A 49 -4.86 18.56 6.19
CA CYS A 49 -5.45 18.15 7.46
C CYS A 49 -4.82 16.85 7.99
N VAL A 50 -4.59 15.86 7.12
CA VAL A 50 -3.88 14.63 7.49
C VAL A 50 -2.46 14.94 7.94
N GLY A 51 -1.73 15.80 7.23
CA GLY A 51 -0.39 16.24 7.63
C GLY A 51 -0.35 16.87 9.03
N VAL A 52 -1.30 17.78 9.33
CA VAL A 52 -1.43 18.42 10.66
C VAL A 52 -1.72 17.39 11.75
N VAL A 53 -2.68 16.48 11.51
CA VAL A 53 -3.03 15.42 12.47
C VAL A 53 -1.84 14.51 12.74
N PHE A 54 -1.06 14.15 11.72
CA PHE A 54 0.12 13.30 11.88
C PHE A 54 1.31 14.03 12.54
N PHE A 55 1.31 15.37 12.58
CA PHE A 55 2.35 16.11 13.29
C PHE A 55 2.15 16.09 14.82
N PHE A 56 0.90 16.02 15.28
CA PHE A 56 0.53 16.07 16.70
C PHE A 56 0.97 14.88 17.58
N PRO A 57 0.86 13.60 17.16
CA PRO A 57 1.10 12.45 18.04
C PRO A 57 2.59 12.12 18.24
N PHE A 58 3.51 12.77 17.52
CA PHE A 58 4.93 12.42 17.59
C PHE A 58 5.72 13.34 18.50
N PRO A 59 6.28 12.83 19.61
CA PRO A 59 7.09 13.61 20.53
C PRO A 59 8.48 13.96 19.98
N SER A 60 8.88 13.36 18.85
CA SER A 60 10.17 13.68 18.22
C SER A 60 10.11 13.53 16.69
N TRP A 61 10.85 14.41 16.00
CA TRP A 61 11.03 14.36 14.56
C TRP A 61 11.57 13.00 14.08
N GLN A 62 12.50 12.41 14.81
CA GLN A 62 13.09 11.12 14.46
C GLN A 62 12.05 10.00 14.43
N LYS A 63 11.14 9.95 15.41
CA LYS A 63 10.06 8.95 15.42
C LYS A 63 9.10 9.13 14.24
N LEU A 64 8.82 10.37 13.85
CA LEU A 64 7.99 10.69 12.68
C LEU A 64 8.66 10.18 11.40
N VAL A 65 9.93 10.53 11.16
CA VAL A 65 10.67 10.11 9.96
C VAL A 65 10.80 8.58 9.88
N SER A 66 11.08 7.91 11.01
CA SER A 66 11.12 6.45 11.05
C SER A 66 9.76 5.82 10.73
N ALA A 67 8.66 6.37 11.25
CA ALA A 67 7.32 5.87 10.97
C ALA A 67 6.93 6.04 9.49
N VAL A 68 7.20 7.21 8.90
CA VAL A 68 6.94 7.45 7.47
C VAL A 68 7.77 6.52 6.60
N SER A 69 9.06 6.35 6.93
CA SER A 69 9.96 5.44 6.20
C SER A 69 9.44 4.00 6.22
N LEU A 70 8.95 3.53 7.37
CA LEU A 70 8.35 2.21 7.49
C LEU A 70 7.07 2.05 6.66
N ILE A 71 6.21 3.06 6.62
CA ILE A 71 5.00 3.03 5.76
C ILE A 71 5.40 2.93 4.29
N THR A 72 6.46 3.63 3.88
CA THR A 72 7.01 3.54 2.52
C THR A 72 7.58 2.15 2.24
N VAL A 73 8.36 1.58 3.16
CA VAL A 73 8.89 0.21 3.06
C VAL A 73 7.77 -0.82 2.98
N LEU A 74 6.71 -0.65 3.78
CA LEU A 74 5.51 -1.49 3.74
C LEU A 74 4.83 -1.38 2.37
N SER A 75 4.79 -0.20 1.77
CA SER A 75 4.25 -0.02 0.42
C SER A 75 5.07 -0.78 -0.63
N TYR A 76 6.40 -0.84 -0.47
CA TYR A 76 7.28 -1.64 -1.33
C TYR A 76 7.07 -3.14 -1.17
N SER A 77 6.65 -3.62 0.00
CA SER A 77 6.40 -5.06 0.22
C SER A 77 5.22 -5.59 -0.62
N VAL A 78 4.26 -4.73 -0.97
CA VAL A 78 3.10 -5.10 -1.79
C VAL A 78 3.51 -5.31 -3.27
N GLY A 79 4.52 -4.59 -3.76
CA GLY A 79 4.97 -4.62 -5.16
C GLY A 79 5.33 -6.02 -5.67
N PRO A 80 6.21 -6.78 -4.99
CA PRO A 80 6.54 -8.15 -5.33
C PRO A 80 5.34 -9.10 -5.44
N ILE A 81 4.35 -8.94 -4.55
CA ILE A 81 3.13 -9.76 -4.53
C ILE A 81 2.30 -9.46 -5.79
N ILE A 82 2.10 -8.18 -6.10
CA ILE A 82 1.37 -7.75 -7.30
C ILE A 82 2.08 -8.27 -8.56
N LEU A 83 3.40 -8.12 -8.65
CA LEU A 83 4.18 -8.57 -9.81
C LEU A 83 4.00 -10.07 -10.08
N MET A 84 4.14 -10.90 -9.06
CA MET A 84 3.97 -12.35 -9.21
C MET A 84 2.54 -12.73 -9.53
N ARG A 85 1.55 -12.01 -8.98
CA ARG A 85 0.15 -12.24 -9.30
C ARG A 85 -0.18 -11.87 -10.73
N LEU A 86 0.24 -10.69 -11.18
CA LEU A 86 0.00 -10.22 -12.53
C LEU A 86 0.61 -11.16 -13.57
N ARG A 87 1.80 -11.72 -13.30
CA ARG A 87 2.42 -12.72 -14.18
C ARG A 87 1.62 -13.99 -14.34
N ARG A 88 0.92 -14.43 -13.29
CA ARG A 88 0.08 -15.65 -13.32
C ARG A 88 -1.33 -15.39 -13.85
N ALA A 89 -1.84 -14.17 -13.65
CA ALA A 89 -3.18 -13.76 -14.03
C ALA A 89 -3.26 -13.35 -15.50
N LEU A 90 -2.25 -12.60 -15.99
CA LEU A 90 -2.12 -12.16 -17.37
C LEU A 90 -0.76 -12.59 -17.94
N PRO A 91 -0.60 -13.88 -18.29
CA PRO A 91 0.63 -14.38 -18.89
C PRO A 91 0.92 -13.72 -20.25
N ASP A 92 -0.11 -13.50 -21.07
CA ASP A 92 0.00 -13.06 -22.46
C ASP A 92 -0.04 -11.53 -22.64
N ALA A 93 -0.13 -10.76 -21.56
CA ALA A 93 -0.11 -9.30 -21.65
C ALA A 93 1.22 -8.81 -22.25
N THR A 94 1.14 -7.83 -23.15
CA THR A 94 2.31 -7.12 -23.68
C THR A 94 2.99 -6.35 -22.55
N ARG A 95 4.29 -6.59 -22.36
CA ARG A 95 5.07 -6.01 -21.25
C ARG A 95 6.21 -5.18 -21.84
N PRO A 96 6.15 -3.84 -21.76
CA PRO A 96 7.24 -2.96 -22.20
C PRO A 96 8.55 -3.24 -21.46
N PHE A 97 8.44 -3.61 -20.17
CA PHE A 97 9.56 -4.00 -19.33
C PHE A 97 9.40 -5.44 -18.82
N ARG A 98 10.44 -6.27 -18.97
CA ARG A 98 10.47 -7.65 -18.51
C ARG A 98 11.60 -7.85 -17.49
N LEU A 99 11.24 -7.92 -16.22
CA LEU A 99 12.20 -8.26 -15.16
C LEU A 99 12.64 -9.73 -15.29
N ARG A 100 13.94 -9.96 -15.54
CA ARG A 100 14.55 -11.30 -15.54
C ARG A 100 14.48 -11.88 -14.12
N ALA A 101 14.27 -13.19 -13.99
CA ALA A 101 14.24 -13.90 -12.70
C ALA A 101 13.26 -13.37 -11.62
N ALA A 102 12.09 -12.81 -12.01
CA ALA A 102 11.15 -12.25 -11.02
C ALA A 102 10.63 -13.26 -9.98
N ASN A 103 10.62 -14.56 -10.29
CA ASN A 103 10.24 -15.59 -9.30
C ASN A 103 11.23 -15.69 -8.13
N VAL A 104 12.46 -15.16 -8.28
CA VAL A 104 13.50 -15.12 -7.24
C VAL A 104 13.62 -13.71 -6.67
N LEU A 105 13.66 -12.69 -7.54
CA LEU A 105 13.78 -11.29 -7.11
C LEU A 105 12.57 -10.82 -6.29
N ALA A 106 11.34 -11.26 -6.63
CA ALA A 106 10.15 -10.85 -5.88
C ALA A 106 10.15 -11.38 -4.44
N PRO A 107 10.38 -12.68 -4.17
CA PRO A 107 10.55 -13.17 -2.80
C PRO A 107 11.66 -12.46 -2.03
N ILE A 108 12.83 -12.25 -2.64
CA ILE A 108 13.96 -11.57 -1.97
C ILE A 108 13.58 -10.14 -1.60
N ALA A 109 12.96 -9.40 -2.52
CA ALA A 109 12.50 -8.04 -2.24
C ALA A 109 11.47 -8.00 -1.10
N PHE A 110 10.53 -8.95 -1.07
CA PHE A 110 9.54 -9.05 0.00
C PHE A 110 10.18 -9.35 1.37
N ILE A 111 11.13 -10.29 1.42
CA ILE A 111 11.90 -10.62 2.62
C ILE A 111 12.69 -9.39 3.10
N ALA A 112 13.39 -8.70 2.19
CA ALA A 112 14.19 -7.53 2.51
C ALA A 112 13.32 -6.39 3.08
N SER A 113 12.13 -6.14 2.52
CA SER A 113 11.18 -5.18 3.09
C SER A 113 10.75 -5.57 4.51
N ASN A 114 10.48 -6.85 4.76
CA ASN A 114 10.09 -7.32 6.08
C ASN A 114 11.23 -7.25 7.10
N TRP A 115 12.48 -7.48 6.69
CA TRP A 115 13.65 -7.25 7.55
C TRP A 115 13.82 -5.78 7.91
N MET A 116 13.64 -4.86 6.96
CA MET A 116 13.68 -3.42 7.25
C MET A 116 12.62 -3.01 8.30
N ILE A 117 11.42 -3.58 8.21
CA ILE A 117 10.37 -3.36 9.21
C ILE A 117 10.82 -3.88 10.58
N TYR A 118 11.37 -5.09 10.62
CA TYR A 118 11.84 -5.71 11.86
C TYR A 118 12.99 -4.95 12.52
N TRP A 119 13.97 -4.49 11.73
CA TRP A 119 15.14 -3.76 12.23
C TRP A 119 14.80 -2.42 12.86
N THR A 120 13.68 -1.81 12.47
CA THR A 120 13.25 -0.53 13.02
C THR A 120 12.66 -0.67 14.44
N GLY A 121 12.43 -1.91 14.89
CA GLY A 121 12.05 -2.22 16.26
C GLY A 121 10.55 -2.13 16.55
N TYR A 122 10.15 -2.78 17.64
CA TYR A 122 8.76 -2.97 18.03
C TYR A 122 8.03 -1.65 18.33
N SER A 123 8.70 -0.68 18.95
CA SER A 123 8.09 0.61 19.32
C SER A 123 7.49 1.33 18.10
N VAL A 124 8.24 1.39 17.00
CA VAL A 124 7.81 2.06 15.77
C VAL A 124 6.86 1.16 14.98
N ALA A 125 7.15 -0.15 14.90
CA ALA A 125 6.28 -1.11 14.22
C ALA A 125 4.86 -1.13 14.82
N ARG A 126 4.73 -1.12 16.15
CA ARG A 126 3.45 -1.05 16.86
C ARG A 126 2.66 0.21 16.48
N TRP A 127 3.34 1.36 16.43
CA TRP A 127 2.70 2.62 16.02
C TRP A 127 2.25 2.55 14.55
N MET A 128 3.13 2.08 13.65
CA MET A 128 2.81 1.92 12.22
C MET A 128 1.60 1.01 12.01
N PHE A 129 1.60 -0.19 12.60
CA PHE A 129 0.49 -1.12 12.47
C PHE A 129 -0.78 -0.56 13.10
N GLY A 130 -0.69 0.19 14.20
CA GLY A 130 -1.82 0.93 14.78
C GLY A 130 -2.40 1.97 13.81
N ALA A 131 -1.55 2.77 13.17
CA ALA A 131 -1.98 3.76 12.18
C ALA A 131 -2.64 3.10 10.95
N VAL A 132 -2.07 2.00 10.45
CA VAL A 132 -2.66 1.20 9.36
C VAL A 132 -4.00 0.61 9.78
N PHE A 133 -4.12 0.11 11.00
CA PHE A 133 -5.38 -0.42 11.53
C PHE A 133 -6.46 0.65 11.62
N VAL A 134 -6.13 1.83 12.16
CA VAL A 134 -7.04 2.99 12.21
C VAL A 134 -7.48 3.38 10.79
N TYR A 135 -6.55 3.42 9.83
CA TYR A 135 -6.87 3.70 8.44
C TYR A 135 -7.83 2.66 7.83
N ILE A 136 -7.60 1.36 8.06
CA ILE A 136 -8.48 0.29 7.57
C ILE A 136 -9.88 0.43 8.17
N VAL A 137 -9.99 0.69 9.47
CA VAL A 137 -11.28 0.88 10.15
C VAL A 137 -12.00 2.11 9.60
N ALA A 138 -11.31 3.24 9.44
CA ALA A 138 -11.87 4.46 8.86
C ALA A 138 -12.36 4.22 7.43
N TYR A 139 -11.57 3.51 6.61
CA TYR A 139 -11.93 3.14 5.24
C TYR A 139 -13.15 2.22 5.18
N LEU A 140 -13.21 1.18 6.02
CA LEU A 140 -14.34 0.25 6.07
C LEU A 140 -15.62 0.93 6.57
N SER A 141 -15.51 1.78 7.58
CA SER A 141 -16.64 2.59 8.08
C SER A 141 -17.18 3.50 6.98
N TRP A 142 -16.31 4.19 6.23
CA TRP A 142 -16.71 4.99 5.09
C TRP A 142 -17.34 4.14 3.97
N TYR A 143 -16.74 2.99 3.65
CA TYR A 143 -17.26 2.06 2.64
C TYR A 143 -18.68 1.55 2.99
N PHE A 144 -18.92 1.19 4.25
CA PHE A 144 -20.22 0.71 4.70
C PHE A 144 -21.26 1.84 4.76
N ALA A 145 -20.89 3.00 5.31
CA ALA A 145 -21.78 4.15 5.48
C ALA A 145 -22.20 4.78 4.15
N VAL A 146 -21.27 4.91 3.19
CA VAL A 146 -21.49 5.67 1.94
C VAL A 146 -21.78 4.76 0.75
N ARG A 147 -21.07 3.64 0.61
CA ARG A 147 -21.17 2.80 -0.61
C ARG A 147 -22.31 1.77 -0.53
N ARG A 148 -22.75 1.38 0.68
CA ARG A 148 -23.78 0.36 0.95
C ARG A 148 -23.68 -0.90 0.05
N ARG A 149 -22.46 -1.25 -0.37
CA ARG A 149 -22.20 -2.40 -1.24
C ARG A 149 -21.84 -3.61 -0.41
N PRO A 150 -22.20 -4.83 -0.84
CA PRO A 150 -21.88 -6.04 -0.08
C PRO A 150 -20.36 -6.23 0.00
N LEU A 151 -19.89 -6.67 1.17
CA LEU A 151 -18.48 -6.97 1.50
C LEU A 151 -17.79 -7.93 0.51
N ARG A 152 -18.56 -8.64 -0.31
CA ARG A 152 -18.07 -9.51 -1.39
C ARG A 152 -17.35 -8.74 -2.51
N ASP A 153 -17.74 -7.49 -2.77
CA ASP A 153 -17.11 -6.63 -3.79
C ASP A 153 -15.72 -6.12 -3.38
N LEU A 154 -15.41 -6.10 -2.07
CA LEU A 154 -14.08 -5.73 -1.56
C LEU A 154 -13.01 -6.79 -1.82
N GLY A 155 -13.42 -7.97 -2.29
CA GLY A 155 -12.49 -9.08 -2.47
C GLY A 155 -11.84 -9.53 -1.15
N LEU A 156 -12.60 -9.53 -0.04
CA LEU A 156 -12.10 -9.98 1.27
C LEU A 156 -11.53 -11.40 1.22
N ARG A 157 -12.09 -12.27 0.37
CA ARG A 157 -11.58 -13.61 0.12
C ARG A 157 -10.18 -13.60 -0.52
N GLN A 158 -9.80 -12.51 -1.19
CA GLN A 158 -8.50 -12.31 -1.81
C GLN A 158 -7.55 -11.53 -0.90
N ALA A 159 -8.07 -10.75 0.04
CA ALA A 159 -7.29 -9.95 1.00
C ALA A 159 -7.10 -10.61 2.38
N TRP A 160 -7.64 -11.81 2.59
CA TRP A 160 -7.56 -12.49 3.90
C TRP A 160 -6.14 -12.69 4.42
N TRP A 161 -5.15 -12.86 3.52
CA TRP A 161 -3.73 -13.07 3.87
C TRP A 161 -3.09 -11.84 4.52
N THR A 162 -3.66 -10.65 4.32
CA THR A 162 -3.18 -9.39 4.89
C THR A 162 -3.31 -9.39 6.41
N VAL A 163 -4.36 -10.01 6.95
CA VAL A 163 -4.59 -10.12 8.40
C VAL A 163 -3.50 -10.95 9.11
N PRO A 164 -3.22 -12.22 8.72
CA PRO A 164 -2.14 -12.98 9.32
C PRO A 164 -0.77 -12.38 9.01
N TYR A 165 -0.59 -11.67 7.88
CA TYR A 165 0.65 -10.93 7.61
C TYR A 165 0.91 -9.85 8.66
N PHE A 166 -0.05 -8.96 8.90
CA PHE A 166 0.10 -7.89 9.89
C PHE A 166 0.18 -8.43 11.31
N ALA A 167 -0.65 -9.41 11.67
CA ALA A 167 -0.62 -10.04 12.98
C ALA A 167 0.71 -10.76 13.23
N GLY A 168 1.21 -11.51 12.25
CA GLY A 168 2.49 -12.22 12.35
C GLY A 168 3.68 -11.27 12.41
N MET A 169 3.73 -10.22 11.58
CA MET A 169 4.78 -9.20 11.67
C MET A 169 4.76 -8.48 13.01
N TRP A 170 3.58 -8.15 13.54
CA TRP A 170 3.44 -7.54 14.86
C TRP A 170 3.92 -8.48 15.96
N LEU A 171 3.52 -9.75 15.93
CA LEU A 171 3.92 -10.77 16.91
C LEU A 171 5.42 -11.06 16.86
N ILE A 172 6.01 -11.25 15.68
CA ILE A 172 7.45 -11.50 15.54
C ILE A 172 8.26 -10.28 16.01
N SER A 173 7.78 -9.06 15.72
CA SER A 173 8.41 -7.84 16.22
C SER A 173 8.31 -7.72 17.74
N TYR A 174 7.17 -8.11 18.32
CA TYR A 174 6.98 -8.15 19.77
C TYR A 174 7.89 -9.19 20.44
N LEU A 175 8.04 -10.37 19.82
CA LEU A 175 8.88 -11.47 20.32
C LEU A 175 10.38 -11.25 20.08
N GLY A 176 10.76 -10.21 19.34
CA GLY A 176 12.15 -9.91 19.01
C GLY A 176 13.01 -9.52 20.23
N PRO A 177 14.31 -9.28 20.00
CA PRO A 177 15.28 -8.97 21.06
C PRO A 177 14.87 -7.80 21.95
N THR A 178 15.13 -7.94 23.25
CA THR A 178 15.09 -6.85 24.24
C THR A 178 16.24 -5.87 23.98
N GLY A 179 16.09 -4.60 24.38
CA GLY A 179 17.09 -3.55 24.20
C GLY A 179 16.67 -2.51 23.15
N ALA A 180 17.55 -2.19 22.19
CA ALA A 180 17.33 -1.13 21.19
C ALA A 180 16.07 -1.34 20.32
N MET A 181 15.60 -2.58 20.17
CA MET A 181 14.39 -2.92 19.40
C MET A 181 13.11 -2.95 20.25
N GLY A 182 13.23 -3.01 21.59
CA GLY A 182 12.10 -2.95 22.51
C GLY A 182 11.13 -4.16 22.47
N GLY A 183 11.58 -5.33 22.01
CA GLY A 183 10.82 -6.58 22.08
C GLY A 183 10.94 -7.28 23.44
N CYS A 184 10.24 -8.40 23.62
CA CYS A 184 10.23 -9.16 24.88
C CYS A 184 11.48 -10.03 25.11
N GLY A 185 12.33 -10.21 24.11
CA GLY A 185 13.59 -10.95 24.22
C GLY A 185 13.51 -12.45 24.00
N ALA A 186 12.35 -12.98 23.64
CA ALA A 186 12.17 -14.42 23.43
C ALA A 186 12.95 -14.94 22.20
N LEU A 187 13.17 -14.08 21.20
CA LEU A 187 13.91 -14.40 19.97
C LEU A 187 15.20 -13.59 19.89
N GLY A 188 16.32 -14.26 19.60
CA GLY A 188 17.56 -13.60 19.20
C GLY A 188 17.42 -12.87 17.86
N PHE A 189 18.29 -11.88 17.60
CA PHE A 189 18.21 -11.03 16.39
C PHE A 189 18.25 -11.86 15.09
N PHE A 190 19.23 -12.75 14.97
CA PHE A 190 19.37 -13.63 13.81
C PHE A 190 18.26 -14.68 13.74
N THR A 191 17.81 -15.21 14.88
CA THR A 191 16.69 -16.15 14.94
C THR A 191 15.40 -15.52 14.41
N GLY A 192 15.10 -14.29 14.82
CA GLY A 192 13.97 -13.51 14.31
C GLY A 192 14.07 -13.26 12.81
N MET A 193 15.26 -12.95 12.29
CA MET A 193 15.46 -12.78 10.85
C MET A 193 15.14 -14.05 10.05
N TRP A 194 15.57 -15.23 10.50
CA TRP A 194 15.27 -16.50 9.85
C TRP A 194 13.78 -16.86 9.94
N ILE A 195 13.14 -16.60 11.08
CA ILE A 195 11.69 -16.76 11.23
C ILE A 195 10.96 -15.85 10.23
N ILE A 196 11.41 -14.60 10.04
CA ILE A 196 10.83 -13.68 9.06
C ILE A 196 11.00 -14.21 7.64
N VAL A 197 12.11 -14.87 7.29
CA VAL A 197 12.26 -15.49 5.97
C VAL A 197 11.18 -16.54 5.76
N GLY A 198 11.05 -17.50 6.68
CA GLY A 198 10.04 -18.56 6.60
C GLY A 198 8.61 -18.00 6.55
N PHE A 199 8.30 -17.07 7.46
CA PHE A 199 7.01 -16.39 7.51
C PHE A 199 6.70 -15.62 6.22
N SER A 200 7.67 -14.87 5.70
CA SER A 200 7.53 -14.11 4.46
C SER A 200 7.22 -15.02 3.28
N LEU A 201 7.90 -16.17 3.16
CA LEU A 201 7.64 -17.14 2.09
C LEU A 201 6.24 -17.76 2.20
N VAL A 202 5.78 -18.09 3.42
CA VAL A 202 4.43 -18.60 3.66
C VAL A 202 3.38 -17.56 3.31
N VAL A 203 3.52 -16.32 3.77
CA VAL A 203 2.61 -15.22 3.45
C VAL A 203 2.58 -14.97 1.95
N LEU A 204 3.74 -14.93 1.31
CA LEU A 204 3.87 -14.72 -0.12
C LEU A 204 3.17 -15.82 -0.91
N TRP A 205 3.34 -17.08 -0.51
CA TRP A 205 2.63 -18.20 -1.09
C TRP A 205 1.10 -18.09 -0.89
N CYS A 206 0.64 -17.74 0.30
CA CYS A 206 -0.77 -17.50 0.61
C CYS A 206 -1.36 -16.34 -0.21
N ALA A 207 -0.66 -15.21 -0.33
CA ALA A 207 -1.07 -14.06 -1.13
C ALA A 207 -1.18 -14.41 -2.63
N VAL A 208 -0.20 -15.16 -3.12
CA VAL A 208 -0.16 -15.64 -4.51
C VAL A 208 -1.13 -16.79 -4.76
N ARG A 209 -1.73 -17.40 -3.73
CA ARG A 209 -2.82 -18.38 -3.88
C ARG A 209 -4.20 -17.75 -3.76
N SER A 210 -4.34 -16.68 -2.97
CA SER A 210 -5.61 -16.05 -2.62
C SER A 210 -6.11 -14.96 -3.58
N GLY A 211 -5.22 -14.28 -4.30
CA GLY A 211 -5.60 -13.36 -5.39
C GLY A 211 -6.61 -13.89 -6.45
N GLN A 212 -7.18 -12.96 -7.21
CA GLN A 212 -8.34 -13.17 -8.09
C GLN A 212 -8.14 -14.23 -9.18
N SER A 213 -9.25 -14.81 -9.65
CA SER A 213 -9.26 -15.77 -10.76
C SER A 213 -8.75 -15.12 -12.05
N ARG A 214 -8.16 -15.92 -12.94
CA ARG A 214 -7.62 -15.44 -14.23
C ARG A 214 -8.68 -14.70 -15.06
N GLN A 215 -9.90 -15.21 -15.07
CA GLN A 215 -11.02 -14.62 -15.79
C GLN A 215 -11.38 -13.21 -15.26
N ALA A 216 -11.45 -13.03 -13.95
CA ALA A 216 -11.73 -11.72 -13.35
C ALA A 216 -10.61 -10.70 -13.67
N ALA A 217 -9.35 -11.16 -13.67
CA ALA A 217 -8.21 -10.32 -14.01
C ALA A 217 -8.20 -9.91 -15.49
N GLN A 218 -8.57 -10.83 -16.41
CA GLN A 218 -8.71 -10.53 -17.84
C GLN A 218 -9.84 -9.54 -18.09
N GLN A 219 -11.03 -9.75 -17.50
CA GLN A 219 -12.15 -8.82 -17.61
C GLN A 219 -11.80 -7.41 -17.12
N CYS A 220 -11.06 -7.31 -16.01
CA CYS A 220 -10.57 -6.04 -15.52
C CYS A 220 -9.60 -5.37 -16.51
N ALA A 221 -8.67 -6.14 -17.08
CA ALA A 221 -7.72 -5.63 -18.06
C ALA A 221 -8.42 -5.14 -19.35
N ASP A 222 -9.43 -5.87 -19.84
CA ASP A 222 -10.19 -5.48 -21.02
C ASP A 222 -11.02 -4.22 -20.74
N ARG A 223 -11.63 -4.11 -19.55
CA ARG A 223 -12.32 -2.89 -19.11
C ARG A 223 -11.39 -1.67 -19.02
N ILE A 224 -10.14 -1.87 -18.60
CA ILE A 224 -9.16 -0.76 -18.56
C ILE A 224 -8.79 -0.33 -19.98
N LYS A 225 -8.64 -1.26 -20.93
CA LYS A 225 -8.39 -0.93 -22.33
C LYS A 225 -9.53 -0.11 -22.94
N THR A 226 -10.78 -0.47 -22.65
CA THR A 226 -11.96 0.27 -23.17
C THR A 226 -12.10 1.66 -22.55
N LEU A 227 -11.76 1.83 -21.26
CA LEU A 227 -11.70 3.16 -20.65
C LEU A 227 -10.57 4.01 -21.23
N GLY A 228 -9.43 3.39 -21.53
CA GLY A 228 -8.30 4.05 -22.19
C GLY A 228 -8.64 4.54 -23.60
N SER A 229 -9.35 3.74 -24.40
CA SER A 229 -9.81 4.15 -25.73
C SER A 229 -10.88 5.24 -25.66
N SER A 230 -11.87 5.08 -24.79
CA SER A 230 -12.94 6.08 -24.61
C SER A 230 -12.42 7.45 -24.15
N GLY A 231 -11.36 7.50 -23.33
CA GLY A 231 -10.74 8.76 -22.92
C GLY A 231 -9.87 9.42 -24.01
N VAL A 232 -9.39 8.64 -24.99
CA VAL A 232 -8.69 9.14 -26.18
C VAL A 232 -9.71 9.70 -27.17
N ASP A 233 -10.80 8.98 -27.42
CA ASP A 233 -11.87 9.40 -28.34
C ASP A 233 -12.53 10.70 -27.87
N ALA A 234 -12.83 10.83 -26.57
CA ALA A 234 -13.40 12.05 -26.00
C ALA A 234 -12.45 13.27 -26.05
N ARG A 235 -11.12 13.06 -26.10
CA ARG A 235 -10.14 14.14 -26.29
C ARG A 235 -10.03 14.58 -27.75
N ILE A 236 -10.25 13.65 -28.68
CA ILE A 236 -10.26 13.95 -30.11
C ILE A 236 -11.52 14.76 -30.45
N GLU A 237 -12.68 14.40 -29.88
CA GLU A 237 -13.94 15.14 -30.09
C GLU A 237 -13.98 16.53 -29.43
N SER A 238 -13.22 16.76 -28.35
CA SER A 238 -13.10 18.09 -27.71
C SER A 238 -11.99 18.97 -28.29
N GLY A 239 -11.33 18.50 -29.35
CA GLY A 239 -10.16 19.11 -29.97
C GLY A 239 -10.41 19.86 -31.28
N ASP A 240 -11.68 20.06 -31.65
CA ASP A 240 -12.16 20.95 -32.72
C ASP A 240 -12.97 22.12 -32.12
#